data_AF-A0A838S3G3-F1
#
_entry.id   AF-A0A838S3G3-F1
#
_cell.length_a   1.000
_cell.length_b   1.000
_cell.length_c   1.000
_cell.angle_alpha   90.00
_cell.angle_beta   90.00
_cell.angle_gamma   90.00
#
_symmetry.space_group_name_H-M   'P 1'
#
loop_
_entity.id
_entity.type
_entity.pdbx_description
1 polymer ?
#
loop_
_entity_poly.entity_id
_entity_poly.type
_entity_poly.pdbx_seq_one_letter_code
_entity_poly.pdbx_strand_id
1 'polypeptide(L)'
;LVVCTHASVDACCGTFGYPLYEALRREHGSTGNARVWRISSFGGHRFAPTLVDLPEGRYWGNLTPERLSQLVHRTGHPSELMDCYRGWGCLSRHADQVLERELFRKHGWNWIGQRLELEPADGDITRVATHDPRSENTQHYDAVLRHLGAEPVLVGCDGTAGEVQRYEASLHLREPAAQQ
;
A
#
# COMPACT_ATOMS: atom_id res chain seq x y z
N LEU A 1 -13.56 3.47 1.74
CA LEU A 1 -12.64 4.60 1.57
C LEU A 1 -12.77 5.59 2.72
N VAL A 2 -11.67 5.86 3.44
CA VAL A 2 -11.64 6.79 4.56
C VAL A 2 -10.62 7.88 4.29
N VAL A 3 -11.04 9.14 4.28
CA VAL A 3 -10.21 10.29 3.85
C VAL A 3 -9.86 11.17 5.03
N CYS A 4 -8.57 11.48 5.19
CA CYS A 4 -8.14 12.47 6.17
C CYS A 4 -8.56 13.86 5.69
N THR A 5 -9.35 14.55 6.51
CA THR A 5 -9.79 15.94 6.24
C THR A 5 -9.42 16.87 7.39
N HIS A 6 -8.51 16.41 8.25
CA HIS A 6 -8.09 17.12 9.43
C HIS A 6 -7.17 18.29 9.06
N ALA A 7 -7.44 19.48 9.59
CA ALA A 7 -6.72 20.70 9.24
C ALA A 7 -6.05 21.40 10.43
N SER A 8 -6.15 20.85 11.65
CA SER A 8 -5.70 21.57 12.86
C SER A 8 -4.22 21.39 13.19
N VAL A 9 -3.63 20.25 12.83
CA VAL A 9 -2.17 20.01 12.97
C VAL A 9 -1.42 20.56 11.76
N ASP A 10 -1.99 20.38 10.57
CA ASP A 10 -1.43 20.85 9.31
C ASP A 10 -2.59 21.07 8.32
N ALA A 11 -2.49 22.11 7.49
CA ALA A 11 -3.56 22.49 6.58
C ALA A 11 -3.70 21.54 5.38
N CYS A 12 -2.66 20.77 5.01
CA CYS A 12 -2.61 20.00 3.77
C CYS A 12 -3.79 19.02 3.62
N CYS A 13 -4.14 18.28 4.68
CA CYS A 13 -5.28 17.37 4.62
C CYS A 13 -6.64 18.09 4.60
N GLY A 14 -6.73 19.28 5.20
CA GLY A 14 -7.89 20.16 5.03
C GLY A 14 -8.02 20.68 3.59
N THR A 15 -6.92 21.17 3.04
CA THR A 15 -6.84 21.80 1.71
C THR A 15 -7.03 20.80 0.58
N PHE A 16 -6.37 19.65 0.62
CA PHE A 16 -6.40 18.66 -0.47
C PHE A 16 -7.32 17.47 -0.18
N GLY A 17 -7.42 17.05 1.09
CA GLY A 17 -8.22 15.89 1.48
C GLY A 17 -9.73 16.17 1.46
N TYR A 18 -10.17 17.38 1.82
CA TYR A 18 -11.60 17.71 1.76
C TYR A 18 -12.16 17.72 0.31
N PRO A 19 -11.50 18.35 -0.68
CA PRO A 19 -11.91 18.22 -2.09
C PRO A 19 -11.96 16.77 -2.57
N LEU A 20 -10.96 15.94 -2.19
CA LEU A 20 -10.96 14.50 -2.53
C LEU A 20 -12.19 13.79 -1.94
N TYR A 21 -12.52 14.04 -0.67
CA TYR A 21 -13.69 13.48 0.00
C TYR A 21 -15.00 13.88 -0.70
N GLU A 22 -15.13 15.15 -1.07
CA GLU A 22 -16.33 15.71 -1.72
C GLU A 22 -16.56 15.08 -3.10
N ALA A 23 -15.50 14.95 -3.90
CA ALA A 23 -15.52 14.26 -5.18
C ALA A 23 -15.97 12.80 -5.03
N LEU A 24 -15.34 12.04 -4.12
CA LEU A 24 -15.71 10.65 -3.84
C LEU A 24 -17.15 10.48 -3.37
N ARG A 25 -17.62 11.40 -2.51
CA ARG A 25 -19.00 11.38 -2.01
C ARG A 25 -20.01 11.64 -3.12
N ARG A 26 -19.73 12.60 -4.00
CA ARG A 26 -20.60 12.93 -5.13
C ARG A 26 -20.71 11.77 -6.13
N GLU A 27 -19.59 11.12 -6.43
CA GLU A 27 -19.52 10.07 -7.45
C GLU A 27 -20.00 8.71 -6.94
N HIS A 28 -19.69 8.35 -5.68
CA HIS A 28 -19.95 7.00 -5.17
C HIS A 28 -20.93 6.95 -4.00
N GLY A 29 -21.27 8.08 -3.39
CA GLY A 29 -22.13 8.13 -2.22
C GLY A 29 -23.57 7.71 -2.50
N SER A 30 -24.05 7.86 -3.73
CA SER A 30 -25.40 7.48 -4.19
C SER A 30 -25.44 6.13 -4.90
N THR A 31 -24.33 5.66 -5.46
CA THR A 31 -24.28 4.42 -6.26
C THR A 31 -24.10 3.17 -5.40
N GLY A 32 -23.67 3.31 -4.14
CA GLY A 32 -23.48 2.20 -3.21
C GLY A 32 -22.19 1.38 -3.43
N ASN A 33 -21.44 1.67 -4.49
CA ASN A 33 -20.22 0.94 -4.85
C ASN A 33 -19.07 1.15 -3.86
N ALA A 34 -19.05 2.28 -3.16
CA ALA A 34 -18.07 2.55 -2.11
C ALA A 34 -18.68 3.40 -0.99
N ARG A 35 -18.36 3.05 0.26
CA ARG A 35 -18.65 3.91 1.41
C ARG A 35 -17.49 4.86 1.64
N VAL A 36 -17.80 6.16 1.71
CA VAL A 36 -16.81 7.24 1.82
C VAL A 36 -17.02 7.96 3.15
N TRP A 37 -15.98 7.92 3.99
CA TRP A 37 -15.98 8.50 5.33
C TRP A 37 -14.86 9.52 5.51
N ARG A 38 -15.06 10.43 6.45
CA ARG A 38 -14.01 11.34 6.94
C ARG A 38 -13.39 10.74 8.19
N ILE A 39 -12.11 11.01 8.41
CA ILE A 39 -11.40 10.68 9.65
C ILE A 39 -10.54 11.85 10.12
N SER A 40 -10.23 11.86 11.41
CA SER A 40 -9.15 12.65 12.00
C SER A 40 -7.78 12.20 11.44
N SER A 41 -6.70 12.87 11.86
CA SER A 41 -5.36 12.55 11.35
C SER A 41 -4.93 11.13 11.70
N PHE A 42 -4.43 10.40 10.71
CA PHE A 42 -3.73 9.11 10.87
C PHE A 42 -2.25 9.22 10.41
N GLY A 43 -1.73 10.45 10.34
CA GLY A 43 -0.34 10.72 9.96
C GLY A 43 -0.08 10.68 8.44
N GLY A 44 1.04 11.28 8.04
CA GLY A 44 1.45 11.41 6.65
C GLY A 44 0.75 12.55 5.90
N HIS A 45 0.44 13.67 6.57
CA HIS A 45 -0.14 14.87 5.93
C HIS A 45 0.74 15.40 4.77
N ARG A 46 2.05 15.16 4.81
CA ARG A 46 2.97 15.45 3.69
C ARG A 46 2.65 14.71 2.39
N PHE A 47 1.86 13.65 2.47
CA PHE A 47 1.37 12.86 1.35
C PHE A 47 -0.10 13.20 1.03
N ALA A 48 -0.60 14.35 1.48
CA ALA A 48 -1.97 14.74 1.20
C ALA A 48 -2.19 14.90 -0.31
N PRO A 49 -3.38 14.51 -0.82
CA PRO A 49 -4.49 13.94 -0.06
C PRO A 49 -4.26 12.46 0.28
N THR A 50 -4.58 12.07 1.52
CA THR A 50 -4.38 10.70 2.03
C THR A 50 -5.69 9.96 2.25
N LEU A 51 -5.69 8.67 1.92
CA LEU A 51 -6.85 7.79 2.01
C LEU A 51 -6.44 6.42 2.59
N VAL A 52 -7.31 5.84 3.40
CA VAL A 52 -7.25 4.43 3.79
C VAL A 52 -8.34 3.67 3.06
N ASP A 53 -7.96 2.63 2.33
CA ASP A 53 -8.90 1.70 1.70
C ASP A 53 -9.24 0.58 2.68
N LEU A 54 -10.54 0.40 2.94
CA LEU A 54 -11.07 -0.54 3.92
C LEU A 54 -12.17 -1.37 3.25
N PRO A 55 -12.25 -2.68 3.56
CA PRO A 55 -11.59 -3.39 4.67
C PRO A 55 -10.13 -3.83 4.44
N GLU A 56 -9.55 -3.55 3.27
CA GLU A 56 -8.22 -4.03 2.87
C GLU A 56 -7.07 -3.52 3.75
N GLY A 57 -7.23 -2.36 4.40
CA GLY A 57 -6.22 -1.78 5.30
C GLY A 57 -5.05 -1.14 4.55
N ARG A 58 -5.27 -0.67 3.32
CA ARG A 58 -4.23 -0.11 2.44
C ARG A 58 -4.16 1.40 2.52
N TYR A 59 -2.95 1.94 2.67
CA TYR A 59 -2.73 3.37 2.81
C TYR A 59 -2.29 3.97 1.48
N TRP A 60 -2.90 5.09 1.12
CA TRP A 60 -2.65 5.82 -0.12
C TRP A 60 -2.40 7.30 0.18
N GLY A 61 -1.59 7.94 -0.66
CA GLY A 61 -1.26 9.36 -0.61
C GLY A 61 -0.97 9.93 -2.00
N ASN A 62 -0.83 11.25 -2.09
CA ASN A 62 -0.56 11.98 -3.34
C ASN A 62 -1.55 11.63 -4.47
N LEU A 63 -2.80 11.36 -4.12
CA LEU A 63 -3.80 10.94 -5.09
C LEU A 63 -4.29 12.14 -5.92
N THR A 64 -4.14 12.05 -7.25
CA THR A 64 -4.84 12.92 -8.19
C THR A 64 -6.24 12.38 -8.49
N PRO A 65 -7.16 13.16 -9.08
CA PRO A 65 -8.47 12.66 -9.50
C PRO A 65 -8.40 11.43 -10.41
N GLU A 66 -7.45 11.40 -11.34
CA GLU A 66 -7.25 10.30 -12.30
C GLU A 66 -6.80 9.03 -11.58
N ARG A 67 -5.81 9.15 -10.70
CA ARG A 67 -5.30 8.03 -9.89
C ARG A 67 -6.34 7.52 -8.90
N LEU A 68 -7.16 8.42 -8.36
CA LEU A 68 -8.28 8.05 -7.50
C LEU A 68 -9.31 7.22 -8.27
N SER A 69 -9.70 7.67 -9.46
CA SER A 69 -10.62 6.93 -10.32
C SER A 69 -10.06 5.55 -10.66
N GLN A 70 -8.76 5.47 -11.00
CA GLN A 70 -8.07 4.21 -11.23
C GLN A 70 -8.12 3.26 -10.02
N LEU A 71 -7.88 3.79 -8.82
CA LEU A 71 -7.95 3.03 -7.57
C LEU A 71 -9.37 2.52 -7.28
N VAL A 72 -10.38 3.39 -7.37
CA VAL A 72 -11.76 3.03 -7.02
C VAL A 72 -12.33 2.00 -7.99
N HIS A 73 -12.07 2.18 -9.29
CA HIS A 73 -12.59 1.29 -10.33
C HIS A 73 -11.65 0.10 -10.62
N ARG A 74 -10.48 0.04 -9.98
CA ARG A 74 -9.44 -0.98 -10.20
C ARG A 74 -9.12 -1.14 -11.69
N THR A 75 -8.99 -0.02 -12.40
CA THR A 75 -8.65 0.01 -13.82
C THR A 75 -7.13 0.06 -14.01
N GLY A 76 -6.67 -0.30 -15.21
CA GLY A 76 -5.24 -0.38 -15.51
C GLY A 76 -4.49 -1.34 -14.59
N HIS A 77 -3.16 -1.22 -14.56
CA HIS A 77 -2.32 -2.07 -13.72
C HIS A 77 -1.86 -1.30 -12.47
N PRO A 78 -1.95 -1.87 -11.25
CA PRO A 78 -1.67 -1.13 -10.01
C PRO A 78 -0.21 -0.68 -9.87
N SER A 79 0.72 -1.21 -10.69
CA SER A 79 2.10 -0.70 -10.74
C SER A 79 2.19 0.81 -11.01
N GLU A 80 1.19 1.37 -11.71
CA GLU A 80 1.08 2.80 -12.03
C GLU A 80 0.73 3.66 -10.81
N LEU A 81 0.29 3.04 -9.71
CA LEU A 81 -0.10 3.69 -8.45
C LEU A 81 0.92 3.48 -7.32
N MET A 82 2.04 2.81 -7.60
CA MET A 82 2.99 2.37 -6.55
C MET A 82 3.81 3.50 -5.92
N ASP A 83 3.73 4.71 -6.45
CA ASP A 83 4.24 5.94 -5.86
C ASP A 83 3.20 6.62 -4.94
N CYS A 84 1.91 6.36 -5.16
CA CYS A 84 0.83 6.72 -4.24
C CYS A 84 0.64 5.71 -3.11
N TYR A 85 1.12 4.48 -3.27
CA TYR A 85 0.95 3.40 -2.31
C TYR A 85 1.89 3.57 -1.11
N ARG A 86 1.31 3.72 0.09
CA ARG A 86 2.05 3.93 1.34
C ARG A 86 2.25 2.65 2.15
N GLY A 87 1.69 1.52 1.70
CA GLY A 87 1.84 0.21 2.33
C GLY A 87 0.55 -0.36 2.91
N TRP A 88 0.69 -1.55 3.49
CA TRP A 88 -0.38 -2.35 4.07
C TRP A 88 -0.32 -2.29 5.59
N GLY A 89 -1.40 -1.83 6.24
CA GLY A 89 -1.45 -1.70 7.71
C GLY A 89 -1.31 -3.01 8.48
N CYS A 90 -1.40 -4.16 7.81
CA CYS A 90 -1.23 -5.48 8.43
C CYS A 90 0.22 -5.93 8.55
N LEU A 91 1.19 -5.19 7.99
CA LEU A 91 2.60 -5.55 8.00
C LEU A 91 3.42 -4.57 8.85
N SER A 92 4.21 -5.11 9.77
CA SER A 92 4.95 -4.30 10.75
C SER A 92 6.39 -3.99 10.32
N ARG A 93 7.01 -4.83 9.49
CA ARG A 93 8.43 -4.68 9.10
C ARG A 93 8.54 -3.94 7.76
N HIS A 94 9.52 -3.05 7.65
CA HIS A 94 9.79 -2.30 6.41
C HIS A 94 10.10 -3.21 5.22
N ALA A 95 10.85 -4.30 5.44
CA ALA A 95 11.18 -5.25 4.39
C ALA A 95 9.92 -5.99 3.86
N ASP A 96 9.00 -6.37 4.75
CA ASP A 96 7.74 -7.03 4.39
C ASP A 96 6.84 -6.11 3.55
N GLN A 97 6.84 -4.80 3.83
CA GLN A 97 6.12 -3.79 3.02
C GLN A 97 6.67 -3.71 1.59
N VAL A 98 8.00 -3.71 1.43
CA VAL A 98 8.65 -3.69 0.11
C VAL A 98 8.35 -4.97 -0.66
N LEU A 99 8.41 -6.11 0.03
CA LEU A 99 8.08 -7.41 -0.55
C LEU A 99 6.62 -7.48 -1.03
N GLU A 100 5.69 -7.06 -0.19
CA GLU A 100 4.27 -7.05 -0.52
C GLU A 100 3.96 -6.11 -1.68
N ARG A 101 4.65 -4.97 -1.77
CA ARG A 101 4.54 -4.06 -2.91
C ARG A 101 4.93 -4.76 -4.22
N GLU A 102 5.99 -5.57 -4.23
CA GLU A 102 6.38 -6.32 -5.43
C GLU A 102 5.41 -7.46 -5.75
N LEU A 103 4.81 -8.11 -4.75
CA LEU A 103 3.71 -9.07 -4.95
C LEU A 103 2.48 -8.38 -5.55
N PHE A 104 2.11 -7.20 -5.06
CA PHE A 104 0.99 -6.43 -5.59
C PHE A 104 1.25 -6.02 -7.04
N ARG A 105 2.47 -5.60 -7.37
CA ARG A 105 2.88 -5.34 -8.76
C ARG A 105 2.83 -6.59 -9.62
N LYS A 106 3.23 -7.76 -9.11
CA LYS A 106 3.23 -9.00 -9.89
C LYS A 106 1.82 -9.52 -10.17
N HIS A 107 0.95 -9.51 -9.16
CA HIS A 107 -0.39 -10.11 -9.22
C HIS A 107 -1.48 -9.14 -9.68
N GLY A 108 -1.16 -7.85 -9.77
CA GLY A 108 -2.13 -6.83 -10.12
C GLY A 108 -3.26 -6.75 -9.08
N TRP A 109 -4.46 -6.33 -9.53
CA TRP A 109 -5.62 -6.21 -8.65
C TRP A 109 -6.09 -7.55 -8.04
N ASN A 110 -5.69 -8.68 -8.61
CA ASN A 110 -5.97 -10.01 -8.06
C ASN A 110 -5.21 -10.28 -6.75
N TRP A 111 -4.21 -9.46 -6.42
CA TRP A 111 -3.52 -9.50 -5.13
C TRP A 111 -4.44 -9.19 -3.95
N ILE A 112 -5.42 -8.30 -4.17
CA ILE A 112 -6.34 -7.89 -3.11
C ILE A 112 -7.10 -9.11 -2.61
N GLY A 113 -7.08 -9.34 -1.30
CA GLY A 113 -7.78 -10.46 -0.64
C GLY A 113 -6.98 -11.77 -0.57
N GLN A 114 -5.76 -11.82 -1.12
CA GLN A 114 -4.86 -12.95 -0.89
C GLN A 114 -4.34 -12.96 0.55
N ARG A 115 -4.05 -14.16 1.05
CA ARG A 115 -3.33 -14.37 2.31
C ARG A 115 -1.84 -14.44 2.02
N LEU A 116 -1.06 -13.78 2.88
CA LEU A 116 0.39 -13.70 2.77
C LEU A 116 1.02 -14.30 4.02
N GLU A 117 1.90 -15.27 3.83
CA GLU A 117 2.75 -15.84 4.88
C GLU A 117 4.21 -15.60 4.51
N LEU A 118 4.98 -15.11 5.48
CA LEU A 118 6.38 -14.73 5.34
C LEU A 118 7.22 -15.45 6.38
N GLU A 119 8.18 -16.24 5.93
CA GLU A 119 9.12 -16.95 6.77
C GLU A 119 10.55 -16.56 6.40
N PRO A 120 11.26 -15.77 7.25
CA PRO A 120 12.68 -15.51 7.04
C PRO A 120 13.47 -16.82 6.94
N ALA A 121 14.36 -16.91 5.96
CA ALA A 121 15.27 -18.02 5.75
C ALA A 121 16.72 -17.53 5.91
N ASP A 122 17.68 -18.33 5.46
CA ASP A 122 19.10 -17.99 5.58
C ASP A 122 19.49 -16.79 4.71
N GLY A 123 20.30 -15.90 5.28
CA GLY A 123 20.78 -14.69 4.63
C GLY A 123 19.67 -13.70 4.31
N ASP A 124 19.66 -13.23 3.06
CA ASP A 124 18.70 -12.23 2.57
C ASP A 124 17.41 -12.88 2.02
N ILE A 125 17.19 -14.17 2.25
CA ILE A 125 16.07 -14.91 1.66
C ILE A 125 14.88 -14.90 2.64
N THR A 126 13.69 -14.65 2.11
CA THR A 126 12.41 -14.87 2.81
C THR A 126 11.55 -15.79 1.96
N ARG A 127 11.08 -16.88 2.55
CA ARG A 127 10.10 -17.77 1.93
C ARG A 127 8.74 -17.11 2.01
N VAL A 128 8.06 -17.08 0.88
CA VAL A 128 6.75 -16.45 0.73
C VAL A 128 5.77 -17.52 0.31
N ALA A 129 4.63 -17.59 0.98
CA ALA A 129 3.46 -18.30 0.48
C ALA A 129 2.32 -17.31 0.28
N THR A 130 1.72 -17.34 -0.91
CA THR A 130 0.56 -16.53 -1.26
C THR A 130 -0.61 -17.45 -1.57
N HIS A 131 -1.71 -17.30 -0.85
CA HIS A 131 -2.90 -18.11 -1.04
C HIS A 131 -4.08 -17.25 -1.48
N ASP A 132 -4.64 -17.54 -2.64
CA ASP A 132 -5.87 -16.91 -3.13
C ASP A 132 -7.10 -17.72 -2.67
N PRO A 133 -7.88 -17.24 -1.69
CA PRO A 133 -9.05 -17.96 -1.19
C PRO A 133 -10.18 -18.08 -2.21
N ARG A 134 -10.12 -17.38 -3.35
CA ARG A 134 -11.14 -17.46 -4.41
C ARG A 134 -10.90 -18.61 -5.37
N SER A 135 -9.64 -18.93 -5.62
CA SER A 135 -9.20 -19.98 -6.53
C SER A 135 -8.60 -21.19 -5.82
N GLU A 136 -8.41 -21.11 -4.49
CA GLU A 136 -7.68 -22.08 -3.66
C GLU A 136 -6.24 -22.33 -4.13
N ASN A 137 -5.71 -21.44 -4.97
CA ASN A 137 -4.38 -21.55 -5.51
C ASN A 137 -3.36 -21.01 -4.50
N THR A 138 -2.30 -21.80 -4.28
CA THR A 138 -1.15 -21.39 -3.47
C THR A 138 0.07 -21.29 -4.37
N GLN A 139 0.79 -20.17 -4.26
CA GLN A 139 2.08 -19.99 -4.91
C GLN A 139 3.16 -19.77 -3.86
N HIS A 140 4.34 -20.31 -4.15
CA HIS A 140 5.50 -20.20 -3.28
C HIS A 140 6.60 -19.42 -3.99
N TYR A 141 7.26 -18.55 -3.25
CA TYR A 141 8.41 -17.80 -3.73
C TYR A 141 9.56 -17.87 -2.75
N ASP A 142 10.77 -17.82 -3.27
CA ASP A 142 11.93 -17.37 -2.52
C ASP A 142 12.16 -15.90 -2.89
N ALA A 143 11.98 -15.02 -1.91
CA ALA A 143 12.18 -13.59 -2.06
C ALA A 143 13.55 -13.19 -1.55
N VAL A 144 14.36 -12.54 -2.38
CA VAL A 144 15.65 -11.97 -1.99
C VAL A 144 15.45 -10.52 -1.58
N LEU A 145 15.69 -10.21 -0.31
CA LEU A 145 15.53 -8.90 0.32
C LEU A 145 16.89 -8.27 0.62
N ARG A 146 17.33 -7.38 -0.27
CA ARG A 146 18.62 -6.69 -0.14
C ARG A 146 18.44 -5.37 0.62
N HIS A 147 19.14 -5.20 1.75
CA HIS A 147 19.14 -3.94 2.49
C HIS A 147 20.00 -2.89 1.77
N LEU A 148 19.41 -1.72 1.50
CA LEU A 148 20.07 -0.60 0.80
C LEU A 148 20.55 0.50 1.76
N GLY A 149 20.50 0.26 3.07
CA GLY A 149 20.83 1.22 4.11
C GLY A 149 19.67 2.13 4.51
N ALA A 150 19.95 2.96 5.51
CA ALA A 150 19.04 3.95 6.04
C ALA A 150 19.11 5.26 5.24
N GLU A 151 18.00 5.98 5.11
CA GLU A 151 17.94 7.31 4.53
C GLU A 151 17.21 8.28 5.46
N PRO A 152 17.74 9.49 5.70
CA PRO A 152 17.07 10.48 6.53
C PRO A 152 15.76 10.94 5.89
N VAL A 153 14.71 10.99 6.70
CA VAL A 153 13.41 11.50 6.31
C VAL A 153 13.42 13.01 6.50
N LEU A 154 13.64 13.75 5.42
CA LEU A 154 13.69 15.22 5.44
C LEU A 154 12.32 15.84 5.79
N VAL A 155 12.35 16.89 6.61
CA VAL A 155 11.21 17.75 6.97
C VAL A 155 11.67 19.19 6.88
N GLY A 156 11.08 19.97 5.97
CA GLY A 156 11.52 21.33 5.69
C GLY A 156 12.86 21.37 4.93
N CYS A 157 13.58 22.50 5.04
CA CYS A 157 14.84 22.70 4.32
C CYS A 157 16.06 22.14 5.06
N ASP A 158 15.95 21.91 6.37
CA ASP A 158 17.07 21.60 7.27
C ASP A 158 16.73 20.56 8.36
N GLY A 159 15.47 20.10 8.46
CA GLY A 159 15.04 19.14 9.47
C GLY A 159 15.04 17.69 9.01
N THR A 160 15.22 16.76 9.95
CA THR A 160 15.02 15.32 9.75
C THR A 160 14.05 14.77 10.80
N ALA A 161 13.03 14.02 10.38
CA ALA A 161 12.08 13.35 11.27
C ALA A 161 12.50 11.94 11.71
N GLY A 162 13.69 11.49 11.30
CA GLY A 162 14.22 10.16 11.58
C GLY A 162 14.84 9.54 10.33
N GLU A 163 15.02 8.23 10.35
CA GLU A 163 15.56 7.46 9.22
C GLU A 163 14.58 6.38 8.77
N VAL A 164 14.53 6.12 7.47
CA VAL A 164 13.79 5.01 6.88
C VAL A 164 14.77 3.96 6.37
N GLN A 165 14.50 2.69 6.72
CA GLN A 165 15.29 1.57 6.21
C GLN A 165 14.80 1.22 4.80
N ARG A 166 15.71 1.16 3.84
CA ARG A 166 15.40 0.88 2.43
C ARG A 166 15.78 -0.52 2.05
N TYR A 167 14.95 -1.16 1.23
CA TYR A 167 15.14 -2.52 0.76
C TYR A 167 14.82 -2.60 -0.72
N GLU A 168 15.42 -3.57 -1.39
CA GLU A 168 15.02 -4.05 -2.71
C GLU A 168 14.57 -5.50 -2.57
N ALA A 169 13.45 -5.86 -3.21
CA ALA A 169 12.90 -7.20 -3.20
C ALA A 169 12.89 -7.79 -4.61
N SER A 170 13.36 -9.02 -4.76
CA SER A 170 13.24 -9.82 -5.99
C SER A 170 12.52 -11.12 -5.70
N LEU A 171 11.53 -11.46 -6.52
CA LEU A 171 10.66 -12.64 -6.33
C LEU A 171 11.04 -13.76 -7.30
N HIS A 172 11.44 -14.91 -6.77
CA HIS A 172 11.72 -16.12 -7.56
C HIS A 172 10.64 -17.17 -7.27
N LEU A 173 9.88 -17.58 -8.29
CA LEU A 173 8.86 -18.62 -8.13
C LEU A 173 9.55 -19.94 -7.76
N ARG A 174 9.08 -20.56 -6.68
CA ARG A 174 9.54 -21.86 -6.23
C ARG A 174 8.54 -22.91 -6.67
N GLU A 175 9.00 -23.91 -7.41
CA GLU A 175 8.18 -25.08 -7.71
C GLU A 175 7.83 -25.79 -6.38
N PRO A 176 6.61 -26.32 -6.23
CA PRO A 176 6.28 -27.12 -5.07
C PRO A 176 7.26 -28.29 -5.00
N ALA A 177 7.86 -28.51 -3.82
CA ALA A 177 8.70 -29.68 -3.61
C ALA A 177 7.87 -30.91 -3.98
N ALA A 178 8.36 -31.72 -4.93
CA ALA A 178 7.74 -32.99 -5.25
C ALA A 178 7.59 -33.78 -3.94
N GLN A 179 6.35 -34.03 -3.53
CA GLN A 179 6.06 -34.92 -2.40
C GLN A 179 6.63 -36.29 -2.78
N GLN A 180 7.73 -36.68 -2.14
CA GLN A 180 8.25 -38.05 -2.15
C GLN A 180 7.45 -38.89 -1.16
#